data_AF-A0AAF1K8U1-F1
#
_entry.id   AF-A0AAF1K8U1-F1
#
_cell.length_a   1.000
_cell.length_b   1.000
_cell.length_c   1.000
_cell.angle_alpha   90.00
_cell.angle_beta   90.00
_cell.angle_gamma   90.00
#
_symmetry.space_group_name_H-M   'P 1'
#
loop_
_entity.id
_entity.type
_entity.pdbx_description
1 polymer ?
#
loop_
_entity_poly.entity_id
_entity_poly.type
_entity_poly.pdbx_seq_one_letter_code
_entity_poly.pdbx_strand_id
1 'polypeptide(L)'
;MKPRGNLTTERAGVNFVRIAVESAGSLFKEINLQHDYGHDATIMLVIDGQIRPREIAVQIKSGVSYLSPMKCTIPASADHLFFYAEHDLDTIGIVFDPEQQRAWWIDLRKAAREFRRSNSQTGTSISFKKSLWNEFNKEDFESILMPTLLGEAPRAPVDRLCTWVTSDDQETHDLGVRAIRARHRCRSETWSCLIETFLARSADQLSIEVAISLAMLLGHDNIGYWGNEIPSEIRGPAIREVLKFGPREIAKILMMLPDRDFERPSLGYSLMPLFGKGADTPAIFEVISKSEVYSDEIRELAGDLLAWYRSDPHFWRFWRRD
;
A
#
# COMPACT_ATOMS: atom_id res chain seq x y z
N MET A 1 3.69 49.91 4.10
CA MET A 1 4.38 48.73 3.54
C MET A 1 3.42 47.56 3.65
N LYS A 2 2.82 47.09 2.54
CA LYS A 2 1.95 45.91 2.58
C LYS A 2 2.86 44.67 2.55
N PRO A 3 2.71 43.70 3.47
CA PRO A 3 3.38 42.42 3.31
C PRO A 3 2.97 41.79 1.97
N ARG A 4 3.86 41.00 1.35
CA ARG A 4 3.52 40.22 0.15
C ARG A 4 2.24 39.44 0.48
N GLY A 5 1.19 39.59 -0.35
CA GLY A 5 -0.16 39.11 -0.02
C GLY A 5 -0.26 37.62 0.34
N ASN A 6 0.66 36.80 -0.17
CA ASN A 6 0.69 35.35 0.08
C ASN A 6 1.57 34.92 1.25
N LEU A 7 2.39 35.82 1.83
CA LEU A 7 3.35 35.44 2.86
C LEU A 7 2.67 34.88 4.11
N THR A 8 1.53 35.43 4.51
CA THR A 8 0.77 34.93 5.67
C THR A 8 0.29 33.50 5.45
N THR A 9 -0.20 33.18 4.25
CA THR A 9 -0.68 31.84 3.87
C THR A 9 0.48 30.84 3.80
N GLU A 10 1.59 31.21 3.14
CA GLU A 10 2.82 30.40 3.08
C GLU A 10 3.34 30.08 4.49
N ARG A 11 3.41 31.09 5.38
CA ARG A 11 3.80 30.91 6.78
C ARG A 11 2.87 30.00 7.56
N ALA A 12 1.56 30.04 7.30
CA ALA A 12 0.61 29.17 7.96
C ALA A 12 0.90 27.69 7.66
N GLY A 13 1.18 27.36 6.39
CA GLY A 13 1.60 26.01 5.99
C GLY A 13 2.90 25.57 6.65
N VAL A 14 3.94 26.40 6.62
CA VAL A 14 5.23 26.09 7.26
C VAL A 14 5.06 25.84 8.76
N ASN A 15 4.29 26.69 9.45
CA ASN A 15 4.05 26.53 10.87
C ASN A 15 3.20 25.29 11.19
N PHE A 16 2.21 24.96 10.37
CA PHE A 16 1.42 23.73 10.53
C PHE A 16 2.32 22.48 10.45
N VAL A 17 3.20 22.43 9.45
CA VAL A 17 4.16 21.32 9.30
C VAL A 17 5.13 21.26 10.47
N ARG A 18 5.71 22.40 10.87
CA ARG A 18 6.59 22.49 12.04
C ARG A 18 5.92 21.92 13.28
N ILE A 19 4.71 22.39 13.60
CA ILE A 19 3.99 21.96 14.80
C ILE A 19 3.77 20.44 14.79
N ALA A 20 3.34 19.87 13.66
CA ALA A 20 3.14 18.42 13.56
C ALA A 20 4.43 17.62 13.80
N VAL A 21 5.54 18.05 13.17
CA VAL A 21 6.86 17.40 13.27
C VAL A 21 7.44 17.50 14.68
N GLU A 22 7.48 18.72 15.24
CA GLU A 22 8.07 18.99 16.56
C GLU A 22 7.22 18.40 17.69
N SER A 23 5.89 18.42 17.54
CA SER A 23 4.99 17.78 18.53
C SER A 23 5.09 16.26 18.54
N ALA A 24 5.61 15.65 17.47
CA ALA A 24 5.96 14.23 17.39
C ALA A 24 7.42 13.96 17.83
N GLY A 25 8.12 14.97 18.38
CA GLY A 25 9.48 14.85 18.91
C GLY A 25 10.59 14.90 17.85
N SER A 26 10.26 15.05 16.57
CA SER A 26 11.25 15.18 15.49
C SER A 26 11.69 16.64 15.31
N LEU A 27 12.81 16.85 14.61
CA LEU A 27 13.39 18.18 14.44
C LEU A 27 12.99 18.76 13.09
N PHE A 28 12.50 20.01 13.09
CA PHE A 28 12.17 20.76 11.88
C PHE A 28 13.14 21.93 11.70
N LYS A 29 13.80 22.01 10.55
CA LYS A 29 14.76 23.07 10.23
C LYS A 29 14.31 23.82 8.98
N GLU A 30 13.84 25.04 9.16
CA GLU A 30 13.43 25.91 8.05
C GLU A 30 14.67 26.36 7.25
N ILE A 31 14.57 26.35 5.92
CA ILE A 31 15.60 26.87 5.02
C ILE A 31 15.35 28.36 4.80
N ASN A 32 16.42 29.16 4.84
CA ASN A 32 16.31 30.58 4.56
C ASN A 32 15.91 30.80 3.09
N LEU A 33 14.86 31.59 2.85
CA LEU A 33 14.31 31.92 1.53
C LEU A 33 15.35 32.44 0.51
N GLN A 34 16.49 32.98 0.95
CA GLN A 34 17.59 33.39 0.06
C GLN A 34 18.33 32.19 -0.58
N HIS A 35 18.15 30.98 -0.04
CA HIS A 35 18.77 29.74 -0.49
C HIS A 35 17.73 28.70 -0.92
N ASP A 36 16.48 29.12 -1.14
CA ASP A 36 15.42 28.23 -1.59
C ASP A 36 15.50 27.99 -3.10
N TYR A 37 15.87 26.77 -3.46
CA TYR A 37 15.87 26.26 -4.84
C TYR A 37 14.77 25.20 -5.07
N GLY A 38 13.89 24.97 -4.08
CA GLY A 38 12.84 23.95 -4.11
C GLY A 38 12.58 23.23 -2.78
N HIS A 39 13.20 23.65 -1.67
CA HIS A 39 12.99 23.05 -0.35
C HIS A 39 12.78 24.16 0.68
N ASP A 40 11.63 24.14 1.35
CA ASP A 40 11.31 25.12 2.40
C ASP A 40 11.92 24.74 3.75
N ALA A 41 12.16 23.44 3.97
CA ALA A 41 12.67 22.92 5.23
C ALA A 41 13.32 21.55 5.07
N THR A 42 14.00 21.12 6.12
CA THR A 42 14.39 19.73 6.34
C THR A 42 13.85 19.20 7.66
N ILE A 43 13.67 17.88 7.73
CA ILE A 43 13.25 17.15 8.93
C ILE A 43 14.32 16.13 9.29
N MET A 44 14.67 16.05 10.57
CA MET A 44 15.41 14.91 11.13
C MET A 44 14.48 14.12 12.05
N LEU A 45 14.33 12.84 11.76
CA LEU A 45 13.48 11.94 12.54
C LEU A 45 14.13 11.62 13.88
N VAL A 46 13.34 11.64 14.95
CA VAL A 46 13.74 11.21 16.29
C VAL A 46 12.88 10.03 16.69
N ILE A 47 13.52 8.91 17.06
CA ILE A 47 12.84 7.67 17.45
C ILE A 47 13.43 7.22 18.77
N ASP A 48 12.58 6.97 19.77
CA ASP A 48 12.98 6.56 21.11
C ASP A 48 14.06 7.50 21.72
N GLY A 49 13.90 8.80 21.47
CA GLY A 49 14.83 9.84 21.93
C GLY A 49 16.15 9.92 21.15
N GLN A 50 16.35 9.13 20.10
CA GLN A 50 17.56 9.13 19.28
C GLN A 50 17.30 9.74 17.89
N ILE A 51 18.15 10.70 17.52
CA ILE A 51 18.16 11.27 16.17
C ILE A 51 18.60 10.19 15.19
N ARG A 52 17.81 9.95 14.14
CA ARG A 52 18.21 9.11 13.01
C ARG A 52 19.10 9.92 12.06
N PRO A 53 20.23 9.37 11.57
CA PRO A 53 21.16 10.07 10.70
C PRO A 53 20.64 10.15 9.25
N ARG A 54 19.40 10.59 9.08
CA ARG A 54 18.73 10.77 7.79
C ARG A 54 17.94 12.07 7.85
N GLU A 55 18.29 12.98 6.96
CA GLU A 55 17.61 14.24 6.76
C GLU A 55 16.63 14.09 5.58
N ILE A 56 15.41 14.57 5.73
CA ILE A 56 14.37 14.54 4.71
C ILE A 56 14.07 15.98 4.30
N ALA A 57 14.11 16.26 3.02
CA ALA A 57 13.77 17.56 2.49
C ALA A 57 12.24 17.71 2.32
N VAL A 58 11.74 18.92 2.50
CA VAL A 58 10.30 19.21 2.45
C VAL A 58 10.03 20.41 1.58
N GLN A 59 9.12 20.26 0.61
CA GLN A 59 8.48 21.38 -0.08
C GLN A 59 7.03 21.50 0.42
N ILE A 60 6.66 22.69 0.86
CA ILE A 60 5.37 23.04 1.45
C ILE A 60 4.69 24.06 0.53
N LYS A 61 3.49 23.73 0.07
CA LYS A 61 2.60 24.68 -0.62
C LYS A 61 1.37 24.91 0.26
N SER A 62 0.92 26.15 0.35
CA SER A 62 -0.24 26.51 1.17
C SER A 62 -1.19 27.46 0.45
N GLY A 63 -2.48 27.14 0.51
CA GLY A 63 -3.54 27.95 -0.07
C GLY A 63 -4.42 27.17 -1.04
N VAL A 64 -5.69 27.56 -1.11
CA VAL A 64 -6.75 26.88 -1.86
C VAL A 64 -6.44 26.70 -3.35
N SER A 65 -5.56 27.52 -3.94
CA SER A 65 -5.11 27.39 -5.33
C SER A 65 -4.37 26.08 -5.63
N TYR A 66 -3.88 25.39 -4.61
CA TYR A 66 -3.17 24.11 -4.73
C TYR A 66 -4.08 22.90 -4.52
N LEU A 67 -5.39 23.13 -4.30
CA LEU A 67 -6.32 22.11 -3.88
C LEU A 67 -7.52 22.04 -4.81
N SER A 68 -8.02 20.82 -4.97
CA SER A 68 -9.38 20.52 -5.45
C SER A 68 -10.05 19.61 -4.42
N PRO A 69 -11.35 19.29 -4.55
CA PRO A 69 -12.02 18.38 -3.62
C PRO A 69 -11.30 17.03 -3.46
N MET A 70 -10.70 16.50 -4.53
CA MET A 70 -10.10 15.15 -4.54
C MET A 70 -8.57 15.11 -4.67
N LYS A 71 -7.92 16.23 -5.00
CA LYS A 71 -6.48 16.27 -5.33
C LYS A 71 -5.77 17.47 -4.74
N CYS A 72 -4.47 17.32 -4.58
CA CYS A 72 -3.49 18.35 -4.28
C CYS A 72 -2.56 18.53 -5.48
N THR A 73 -2.04 19.74 -5.68
CA THR A 73 -1.18 20.09 -6.82
C THR A 73 -0.01 20.94 -6.35
N ILE A 74 1.20 20.50 -6.67
CA ILE A 74 2.46 21.22 -6.44
C ILE A 74 2.99 21.69 -7.80
N PRO A 75 2.96 23.00 -8.10
CA PRO A 75 3.58 23.51 -9.33
C PRO A 75 5.07 23.20 -9.36
N ALA A 76 5.55 22.70 -10.50
CA ALA A 76 6.94 22.33 -10.69
C ALA A 76 7.34 22.59 -12.14
N SER A 77 8.33 23.46 -12.34
CA SER A 77 8.99 23.63 -13.64
C SER A 77 9.84 22.40 -13.96
N ALA A 78 10.37 22.32 -15.19
CA ALA A 78 11.31 21.27 -15.57
C ALA A 78 12.53 21.21 -14.62
N ASP A 79 13.06 22.37 -14.22
CA ASP A 79 14.19 22.46 -13.30
C ASP A 79 13.83 21.96 -11.89
N HIS A 80 12.65 22.30 -11.38
CA HIS A 80 12.19 21.77 -10.09
C HIS A 80 12.03 20.24 -10.14
N LEU A 81 11.46 19.71 -11.22
CA LEU A 81 11.30 18.26 -11.40
C LEU A 81 12.65 17.54 -11.48
N PHE A 82 13.62 18.12 -12.21
CA PHE A 82 14.98 17.60 -12.25
C PHE A 82 15.61 17.64 -10.86
N PHE A 83 15.53 18.78 -10.18
CA PHE A 83 16.03 18.98 -8.83
C PHE A 83 15.48 17.92 -7.88
N TYR A 84 14.16 17.73 -7.78
CA TYR A 84 13.58 16.72 -6.89
C TYR A 84 13.95 15.29 -7.27
N ALA A 85 13.95 14.96 -8.56
CA ALA A 85 14.21 13.59 -9.02
C ALA A 85 15.66 13.14 -8.76
N GLU A 86 16.61 14.07 -8.90
CA GLU A 86 18.05 13.82 -8.77
C GLU A 86 18.61 14.21 -7.39
N HIS A 87 17.82 14.85 -6.52
CA HIS A 87 18.29 15.22 -5.19
C HIS A 87 18.72 13.99 -4.38
N ASP A 88 19.76 14.15 -3.56
CA ASP A 88 20.30 13.08 -2.72
C ASP A 88 19.38 12.72 -1.55
N LEU A 89 18.79 13.75 -0.93
CA LEU A 89 17.79 13.58 0.12
C LEU A 89 16.47 13.08 -0.46
N ASP A 90 15.73 12.32 0.36
CA ASP A 90 14.32 12.09 0.07
C ASP A 90 13.57 13.40 0.23
N THR A 91 12.71 13.71 -0.74
CA THR A 91 11.92 14.94 -0.75
C THR A 91 10.45 14.58 -0.64
N ILE A 92 9.80 15.12 0.39
CA ILE A 92 8.35 15.06 0.54
C ILE A 92 7.70 16.40 0.15
N GLY A 93 6.59 16.31 -0.56
CA GLY A 93 5.76 17.46 -0.91
C GLY A 93 4.55 17.51 0.00
N ILE A 94 4.25 18.65 0.60
CA ILE A 94 3.10 18.85 1.48
C ILE A 94 2.25 19.99 0.94
N VAL A 95 0.94 19.77 0.85
CA VAL A 95 -0.03 20.81 0.48
C VAL A 95 -0.98 21.06 1.66
N PHE A 96 -0.96 22.28 2.20
CA PHE A 96 -1.80 22.71 3.32
C PHE A 96 -3.00 23.54 2.85
N ASP A 97 -4.19 23.12 3.28
CA ASP A 97 -5.45 23.82 3.15
C ASP A 97 -5.71 24.68 4.40
N PRO A 98 -5.58 26.01 4.30
CA PRO A 98 -5.79 26.90 5.43
C PRO A 98 -7.27 27.03 5.84
N GLU A 99 -8.23 26.72 4.96
CA GLU A 99 -9.65 26.81 5.29
C GLU A 99 -10.08 25.62 6.15
N GLN A 100 -9.58 24.43 5.82
CA GLN A 100 -9.89 23.20 6.56
C GLN A 100 -8.90 22.89 7.69
N GLN A 101 -7.76 23.59 7.74
CA GLN A 101 -6.63 23.28 8.64
C GLN A 101 -6.15 21.82 8.47
N ARG A 102 -6.06 21.37 7.23
CA ARG A 102 -5.64 20.00 6.86
C ARG A 102 -4.53 20.06 5.84
N ALA A 103 -3.65 19.06 5.84
CA ALA A 103 -2.62 18.92 4.83
C ALA A 103 -2.56 17.51 4.28
N TRP A 104 -1.97 17.36 3.10
CA TRP A 104 -1.68 16.07 2.48
C TRP A 104 -0.25 16.03 1.97
N TRP A 105 0.34 14.85 1.97
CA TRP A 105 1.73 14.65 1.57
C TRP A 105 1.89 13.67 0.40
N ILE A 106 3.03 13.77 -0.29
CA ILE A 106 3.47 12.83 -1.31
C ILE A 106 5.00 12.66 -1.24
N ASP A 107 5.50 11.48 -1.62
CA ASP A 107 6.91 11.30 -1.99
C ASP A 107 7.19 12.05 -3.30
N LEU A 108 7.66 13.29 -3.17
CA LEU A 108 7.86 14.20 -4.28
C LEU A 108 9.02 13.76 -5.17
N ARG A 109 10.05 13.14 -4.58
CA ARG A 109 11.19 12.58 -5.32
C ARG A 109 10.75 11.43 -6.22
N LYS A 110 9.98 10.48 -5.69
CA LYS A 110 9.42 9.38 -6.48
C LYS A 110 8.49 9.90 -7.56
N ALA A 111 7.56 10.80 -7.21
CA ALA A 111 6.63 11.40 -8.17
C ALA A 111 7.36 12.15 -9.29
N ALA A 112 8.44 12.88 -8.99
CA ALA A 112 9.25 13.58 -10.00
C ALA A 112 9.99 12.61 -10.93
N ARG A 113 10.54 11.50 -10.40
CA ARG A 113 11.18 10.44 -11.20
C ARG A 113 10.18 9.77 -12.16
N GLU A 114 9.00 9.43 -11.66
CA GLU A 114 7.91 8.86 -12.46
C GLU A 114 7.47 9.83 -13.55
N PHE A 115 7.24 11.10 -13.19
CA PHE A 115 6.87 12.14 -14.15
C PHE A 115 7.88 12.26 -15.28
N ARG A 116 9.19 12.28 -14.97
CA ARG A 116 10.27 12.39 -15.97
C ARG A 116 10.41 11.16 -16.85
N ARG A 117 10.05 9.97 -16.36
CA ARG A 117 10.02 8.74 -17.18
C ARG A 117 8.86 8.76 -18.18
N SER A 118 7.72 9.31 -17.78
CA SER A 118 6.50 9.32 -18.60
C SER A 118 6.35 10.53 -19.51
N ASN A 119 7.01 11.66 -19.20
CA ASN A 119 6.89 12.92 -19.94
C ASN A 119 8.26 13.55 -20.19
N SER A 120 8.63 13.74 -21.47
CA SER A 120 10.01 14.05 -21.82
C SER A 120 10.38 15.54 -21.89
N GLN A 121 9.48 16.54 -21.79
CA GLN A 121 9.96 17.95 -21.78
C GLN A 121 8.99 19.09 -21.40
N THR A 122 7.81 18.85 -20.83
CA THR A 122 6.90 19.93 -20.40
C THR A 122 6.42 19.74 -18.97
N GLY A 123 7.03 20.46 -18.01
CA GLY A 123 6.58 20.47 -16.61
C GLY A 123 5.61 21.62 -16.35
N THR A 124 4.49 21.34 -15.66
CA THR A 124 3.64 22.41 -15.08
C THR A 124 3.19 22.12 -13.65
N SER A 125 3.03 20.86 -13.22
CA SER A 125 2.78 20.50 -11.81
C SER A 125 2.85 18.99 -11.54
N ILE A 126 3.07 18.62 -10.28
CA ILE A 126 2.81 17.27 -9.75
C ILE A 126 1.45 17.30 -9.05
N SER A 127 0.52 16.45 -9.46
CA SER A 127 -0.79 16.32 -8.82
C SER A 127 -0.96 14.94 -8.20
N PHE A 128 -1.55 14.89 -7.01
CA PHE A 128 -1.77 13.64 -6.28
C PHE A 128 -3.14 13.61 -5.59
N LYS A 129 -3.67 12.40 -5.39
CA LYS A 129 -4.99 12.20 -4.78
C LYS A 129 -4.92 12.40 -3.27
N LYS A 130 -5.98 12.96 -2.70
CA LYS A 130 -6.22 12.95 -1.25
C LYS A 130 -6.73 11.57 -0.87
N SER A 131 -5.98 10.83 -0.07
CA SER A 131 -6.25 9.44 0.31
C SER A 131 -6.11 9.26 1.83
N LEU A 132 -6.62 8.14 2.36
CA LEU A 132 -6.67 7.91 3.81
C LEU A 132 -5.30 7.75 4.46
N TRP A 133 -4.27 7.44 3.67
CA TRP A 133 -2.89 7.21 4.13
C TRP A 133 -2.00 8.45 4.02
N ASN A 134 -2.40 9.48 3.27
CA ASN A 134 -1.53 10.61 2.96
C ASN A 134 -1.97 11.93 3.58
N GLU A 135 -2.90 11.90 4.53
CA GLU A 135 -3.15 13.05 5.38
C GLU A 135 -1.91 13.36 6.21
N PHE A 136 -1.60 14.65 6.35
CA PHE A 136 -0.48 15.14 7.13
C PHE A 136 -1.04 15.91 8.33
N ASN A 137 -0.85 15.33 9.51
CA ASN A 137 -1.14 15.90 10.81
C ASN A 137 -0.15 15.29 11.82
N LYS A 138 -0.22 15.68 13.10
CA LYS A 138 0.68 15.15 14.14
C LYS A 138 0.63 13.62 14.23
N GLU A 139 -0.58 13.05 14.33
CA GLU A 139 -0.79 11.62 14.52
C GLU A 139 -0.31 10.82 13.32
N ASP A 140 -0.61 11.27 12.11
CA ASP A 140 -0.27 10.59 10.86
C ASP A 140 1.20 10.78 10.47
N PHE A 141 1.81 11.89 10.89
CA PHE A 141 3.25 12.06 10.78
C PHE A 141 3.98 10.96 11.56
N GLU A 142 3.60 10.75 12.82
CA GLU A 142 4.22 9.76 13.72
C GLU A 142 3.87 8.32 13.33
N SER A 143 2.60 8.05 13.03
CA SER A 143 2.10 6.69 12.84
C SER A 143 2.16 6.20 11.41
N ILE A 144 2.20 7.08 10.40
CA ILE A 144 2.16 6.69 8.98
C ILE A 144 3.40 7.15 8.23
N LEU A 145 3.64 8.46 8.14
CA LEU A 145 4.71 9.02 7.31
C LEU A 145 6.10 8.61 7.84
N MET A 146 6.36 8.77 9.14
CA MET A 146 7.66 8.42 9.72
C MET A 146 8.01 6.93 9.50
N PRO A 147 7.15 5.94 9.82
CA PRO A 147 7.39 4.54 9.46
C PRO A 147 7.63 4.35 7.97
N THR A 148 6.83 5.00 7.11
CA THR A 148 6.97 4.88 5.65
C THR A 148 8.34 5.37 5.17
N LEU A 149 8.82 6.51 5.69
CA LEU A 149 10.15 7.03 5.38
C LEU A 149 11.27 6.08 5.83
N LEU A 150 11.05 5.31 6.89
CA LEU A 150 11.98 4.30 7.39
C LEU A 150 11.88 2.95 6.66
N GLY A 151 10.96 2.80 5.70
CA GLY A 151 10.69 1.53 5.03
C GLY A 151 9.91 0.54 5.89
N GLU A 152 9.28 1.00 6.98
CA GLU A 152 8.42 0.21 7.84
C GLU A 152 6.94 0.35 7.45
N ALA A 153 6.12 -0.66 7.77
CA ALA A 153 4.68 -0.56 7.64
C ALA A 153 4.09 0.53 8.58
N PRO A 154 3.05 1.27 8.16
CA PRO A 154 2.32 2.19 9.04
C PRO A 154 1.89 1.53 10.36
N ARG A 155 1.90 2.28 11.45
CA ARG A 155 1.57 1.87 12.82
C ARG A 155 0.12 2.20 13.20
N ALA A 156 -0.76 2.35 12.21
CA ALA A 156 -2.17 2.65 12.44
C ALA A 156 -2.88 1.51 13.19
N PRO A 157 -3.89 1.84 14.03
CA PRO A 157 -4.76 0.85 14.67
C PRO A 157 -5.43 -0.10 13.68
N VAL A 158 -5.79 -1.30 14.15
CA VAL A 158 -6.35 -2.38 13.31
C VAL A 158 -7.65 -1.97 12.62
N ASP A 159 -8.55 -1.29 13.34
CA ASP A 159 -9.83 -0.77 12.83
C ASP A 159 -9.62 0.26 11.71
N ARG A 160 -8.66 1.19 11.88
CA ARG A 160 -8.28 2.14 10.84
C ARG A 160 -7.71 1.42 9.62
N LEU A 161 -6.84 0.43 9.80
CA LEU A 161 -6.30 -0.35 8.69
C LEU A 161 -7.36 -1.20 7.99
N CYS A 162 -8.38 -1.70 8.71
CA CYS A 162 -9.54 -2.35 8.08
C CYS A 162 -10.26 -1.40 7.12
N THR A 163 -10.42 -0.12 7.47
CA THR A 163 -11.01 0.87 6.54
C THR A 163 -10.18 1.04 5.27
N TRP A 164 -8.85 0.91 5.36
CA TRP A 164 -7.97 0.97 4.20
C TRP A 164 -8.09 -0.30 3.36
N VAL A 165 -8.12 -1.47 4.00
CA VAL A 165 -8.37 -2.76 3.34
C VAL A 165 -9.70 -2.75 2.59
N THR A 166 -10.74 -2.09 3.07
CA THR A 166 -12.03 -2.01 2.37
C THR A 166 -12.14 -0.85 1.38
N SER A 167 -11.09 -0.05 1.19
CA SER A 167 -11.12 1.15 0.35
C SER A 167 -11.26 0.82 -1.15
N ASP A 168 -12.06 1.62 -1.87
CA ASP A 168 -12.13 1.59 -3.34
C ASP A 168 -10.92 2.29 -4.00
N ASP A 169 -10.14 3.05 -3.24
CA ASP A 169 -8.86 3.58 -3.70
C ASP A 169 -7.79 2.49 -3.69
N GLN A 170 -7.33 2.06 -4.87
CA GLN A 170 -6.45 0.90 -5.01
C GLN A 170 -5.10 1.05 -4.27
N GLU A 171 -4.53 2.24 -4.23
CA GLU A 171 -3.29 2.50 -3.47
C GLU A 171 -3.52 2.36 -1.97
N THR A 172 -4.61 2.93 -1.46
CA THR A 172 -5.03 2.77 -0.05
C THR A 172 -5.33 1.31 0.27
N HIS A 173 -6.03 0.60 -0.63
CA HIS A 173 -6.35 -0.82 -0.47
C HIS A 173 -5.08 -1.67 -0.35
N ASP A 174 -4.17 -1.52 -1.30
CA ASP A 174 -2.91 -2.26 -1.33
C ASP A 174 -2.05 -1.98 -0.08
N LEU A 175 -1.88 -0.72 0.29
CA LEU A 175 -1.15 -0.34 1.49
C LEU A 175 -1.82 -0.86 2.76
N GLY A 176 -3.15 -0.79 2.84
CA GLY A 176 -3.94 -1.30 3.97
C GLY A 176 -3.71 -2.79 4.19
N VAL A 177 -3.75 -3.59 3.12
CA VAL A 177 -3.53 -5.04 3.17
C VAL A 177 -2.11 -5.37 3.63
N ARG A 178 -1.09 -4.70 3.08
CA ARG A 178 0.31 -4.91 3.51
C ARG A 178 0.53 -4.48 4.95
N ALA A 179 -0.05 -3.35 5.37
CA ALA A 179 0.14 -2.79 6.70
C ALA A 179 -0.56 -3.61 7.79
N ILE A 180 -1.84 -3.99 7.59
CA ILE A 180 -2.61 -4.73 8.60
C ILE A 180 -1.96 -6.08 8.90
N ARG A 181 -1.43 -6.73 7.88
CA ARG A 181 -0.71 -8.00 7.96
C ARG A 181 0.64 -7.86 8.66
N ALA A 182 1.39 -6.81 8.33
CA ALA A 182 2.69 -6.56 8.95
C ALA A 182 2.58 -6.25 10.46
N ARG A 183 1.51 -5.56 10.89
CA ARG A 183 1.37 -5.07 12.27
C ARG A 183 0.42 -5.89 13.15
N HIS A 184 -0.66 -6.44 12.59
CA HIS A 184 -1.80 -6.98 13.34
C HIS A 184 -2.14 -8.43 13.02
N ARG A 185 -1.27 -9.20 12.35
CA ARG A 185 -1.51 -10.63 12.02
C ARG A 185 -1.89 -11.52 13.22
N CYS A 186 -1.55 -11.13 14.44
CA CYS A 186 -1.92 -11.85 15.67
C CYS A 186 -3.32 -11.48 16.20
N ARG A 187 -4.12 -10.72 15.46
CA ARG A 187 -5.49 -10.30 15.81
C ARG A 187 -6.50 -11.02 14.93
N SER A 188 -7.58 -11.53 15.52
CA SER A 188 -8.69 -12.15 14.77
C SER A 188 -9.31 -11.20 13.74
N GLU A 189 -9.43 -9.93 14.11
CA GLU A 189 -10.03 -8.85 13.33
C GLU A 189 -9.31 -8.64 11.99
N THR A 190 -8.00 -8.89 11.96
CA THR A 190 -7.20 -8.79 10.72
C THR A 190 -7.64 -9.84 9.71
N TRP A 191 -7.81 -11.08 10.15
CA TRP A 191 -8.19 -12.18 9.27
C TRP A 191 -9.64 -12.11 8.83
N SER A 192 -10.54 -11.74 9.74
CA SER A 192 -11.94 -11.45 9.40
C SER A 192 -12.01 -10.36 8.33
N CYS A 193 -11.32 -9.23 8.51
CA CYS A 193 -11.32 -8.14 7.54
C CYS A 193 -10.79 -8.57 6.16
N LEU A 194 -9.66 -9.28 6.11
CA LEU A 194 -9.07 -9.74 4.84
C LEU A 194 -9.98 -10.74 4.11
N ILE A 195 -10.53 -11.72 4.83
CA ILE A 195 -11.39 -12.76 4.25
C ILE A 195 -12.73 -12.16 3.80
N GLU A 196 -13.38 -11.34 4.63
CA GLU A 196 -14.65 -10.69 4.28
C GLU A 196 -14.47 -9.76 3.07
N THR A 197 -13.37 -9.00 3.02
CA THR A 197 -13.05 -8.14 1.87
C THR A 197 -12.83 -8.98 0.61
N PHE A 198 -12.07 -10.07 0.71
CA PHE A 198 -11.85 -10.99 -0.41
C PHE A 198 -13.18 -11.57 -0.91
N LEU A 199 -14.09 -11.97 -0.03
CA LEU A 199 -15.38 -12.54 -0.41
C LEU A 199 -16.31 -11.49 -1.04
N ALA A 200 -16.35 -10.27 -0.50
CA ALA A 200 -17.27 -9.21 -0.90
C ALA A 200 -16.92 -8.56 -2.25
N ARG A 201 -15.63 -8.45 -2.61
CA ARG A 201 -15.17 -7.70 -3.79
C ARG A 201 -14.93 -8.59 -5.01
N SER A 202 -14.99 -8.00 -6.20
CA SER A 202 -14.57 -8.67 -7.45
C SER A 202 -13.04 -8.67 -7.58
N ALA A 203 -12.52 -9.52 -8.46
CA ALA A 203 -11.07 -9.71 -8.64
C ALA A 203 -10.34 -8.42 -9.04
N ASP A 204 -10.94 -7.61 -9.91
CA ASP A 204 -10.40 -6.33 -10.42
C ASP A 204 -10.34 -5.23 -9.35
N GLN A 205 -11.09 -5.38 -8.27
CA GLN A 205 -11.12 -4.45 -7.15
C GLN A 205 -10.16 -4.85 -6.02
N LEU A 206 -9.52 -6.01 -6.09
CA LEU A 206 -8.67 -6.53 -5.02
C LEU A 206 -7.19 -6.34 -5.33
N SER A 207 -6.40 -6.00 -4.32
CA SER A 207 -4.96 -6.16 -4.38
C SER A 207 -4.62 -7.65 -4.30
N ILE A 208 -3.65 -8.07 -5.11
CA ILE A 208 -3.07 -9.42 -5.04
C ILE A 208 -2.50 -9.75 -3.67
N GLU A 209 -2.10 -8.73 -2.90
CA GLU A 209 -1.62 -8.88 -1.53
C GLU A 209 -2.65 -9.54 -0.62
N VAL A 210 -3.95 -9.47 -0.93
CA VAL A 210 -4.99 -10.18 -0.18
C VAL A 210 -4.82 -11.68 -0.36
N ALA A 211 -4.73 -12.16 -1.61
CA ALA A 211 -4.51 -13.57 -1.90
C ALA A 211 -3.17 -14.08 -1.33
N ILE A 212 -2.10 -13.29 -1.46
CA ILE A 212 -0.79 -13.60 -0.86
C ILE A 212 -0.92 -13.77 0.66
N SER A 213 -1.67 -12.88 1.33
CA SER A 213 -1.89 -12.96 2.77
C SER A 213 -2.61 -14.25 3.18
N LEU A 214 -3.60 -14.67 2.41
CA LEU A 214 -4.32 -15.93 2.66
C LEU A 214 -3.43 -17.16 2.37
N ALA A 215 -2.58 -17.11 1.35
CA ALA A 215 -1.63 -18.18 1.06
C ALA A 215 -0.60 -18.33 2.19
N MET A 216 -0.07 -17.23 2.72
CA MET A 216 0.85 -17.22 3.87
C MET A 216 0.19 -17.71 5.16
N LEU A 217 -1.11 -17.42 5.34
CA LEU A 217 -1.92 -17.95 6.45
C LEU A 217 -1.98 -19.48 6.41
N LEU A 218 -2.23 -20.08 5.24
CA LEU A 218 -2.21 -21.53 5.03
C LEU A 218 -0.79 -22.10 5.13
N GLY A 219 0.19 -21.35 4.65
CA GLY A 219 1.61 -21.59 4.83
C GLY A 219 2.34 -21.97 3.54
N HIS A 220 3.37 -21.19 3.22
CA HIS A 220 4.22 -21.38 2.03
C HIS A 220 5.68 -21.00 2.32
N ASP A 221 6.61 -21.92 2.10
CA ASP A 221 8.02 -21.69 2.49
C ASP A 221 8.71 -20.51 1.76
N ASN A 222 8.46 -20.31 0.46
CA ASN A 222 9.11 -19.23 -0.31
C ASN A 222 8.62 -17.81 0.02
N ILE A 223 7.32 -17.62 0.25
CA ILE A 223 6.75 -16.29 0.55
C ILE A 223 6.59 -16.05 2.05
N GLY A 224 6.76 -17.09 2.87
CA GLY A 224 6.76 -17.05 4.33
C GLY A 224 5.70 -17.95 4.95
N TYR A 225 6.00 -18.41 6.16
CA TYR A 225 5.14 -19.27 6.97
C TYR A 225 4.90 -18.65 8.33
N TRP A 226 3.70 -18.11 8.56
CA TRP A 226 3.34 -17.49 9.85
C TRP A 226 2.86 -18.46 10.92
N GLY A 227 3.07 -19.77 10.73
CA GLY A 227 2.47 -20.74 11.64
C GLY A 227 2.93 -20.68 13.07
N ASN A 228 4.16 -20.22 13.28
CA ASN A 228 4.72 -19.99 14.62
C ASN A 228 4.59 -18.53 15.07
N GLU A 229 4.11 -17.64 14.20
CA GLU A 229 3.98 -16.21 14.49
C GLU A 229 2.55 -15.82 14.88
N ILE A 230 1.54 -16.57 14.42
CA ILE A 230 0.13 -16.31 14.73
C ILE A 230 -0.35 -17.34 15.77
N PRO A 231 -0.93 -16.91 16.90
CA PRO A 231 -1.48 -17.82 17.89
C PRO A 231 -2.51 -18.79 17.30
N SER A 232 -2.51 -20.04 17.75
CA SER A 232 -3.35 -21.12 17.19
C SER A 232 -4.86 -20.82 17.26
N GLU A 233 -5.29 -20.12 18.30
CA GLU A 233 -6.64 -19.67 18.57
C GLU A 233 -7.10 -18.58 17.60
N ILE A 234 -6.17 -17.86 16.98
CA ILE A 234 -6.42 -16.86 15.93
C ILE A 234 -6.31 -17.51 14.54
N ARG A 235 -5.24 -18.29 14.32
CA ARG A 235 -4.93 -18.91 13.03
C ARG A 235 -5.92 -19.99 12.62
N GLY A 236 -6.26 -20.89 13.55
CA GLY A 236 -7.13 -22.05 13.29
C GLY A 236 -8.51 -21.67 12.74
N PRO A 237 -9.25 -20.74 13.37
CA PRO A 237 -10.51 -20.24 12.82
C PRO A 237 -10.36 -19.63 11.42
N ALA A 238 -9.34 -18.79 11.20
CA ALA A 238 -9.12 -18.16 9.91
C ALA A 238 -8.81 -19.18 8.79
N ILE A 239 -7.97 -20.19 9.07
CA ILE A 239 -7.71 -21.29 8.14
C ILE A 239 -9.02 -22.02 7.78
N ARG A 240 -9.86 -22.34 8.77
CA ARG A 240 -11.12 -23.05 8.51
C ARG A 240 -12.05 -22.27 7.58
N GLU A 241 -12.06 -20.94 7.65
CA GLU A 241 -12.83 -20.13 6.71
C GLU A 241 -12.23 -20.18 5.29
N VAL A 242 -10.91 -20.06 5.14
CA VAL A 242 -10.25 -20.16 3.82
C VAL A 242 -10.41 -21.56 3.22
N LEU A 243 -10.42 -22.62 4.03
CA LEU A 243 -10.62 -23.99 3.55
C LEU A 243 -12.00 -24.21 2.91
N LYS A 244 -13.00 -23.37 3.22
CA LYS A 244 -14.33 -23.42 2.60
C LYS A 244 -14.39 -22.81 1.20
N PHE A 245 -13.32 -22.16 0.73
CA PHE A 245 -13.30 -21.53 -0.58
C PHE A 245 -13.62 -22.54 -1.68
N GLY A 246 -14.62 -22.23 -2.50
CA GLY A 246 -15.11 -23.10 -3.55
C GLY A 246 -14.69 -22.66 -4.95
N PRO A 247 -15.37 -23.15 -6.00
CA PRO A 247 -15.07 -22.79 -7.38
C PRO A 247 -15.03 -21.28 -7.65
N ARG A 248 -15.95 -20.52 -7.04
CA ARG A 248 -16.01 -19.06 -7.22
C ARG A 248 -14.76 -18.36 -6.67
N GLU A 249 -14.36 -18.71 -5.46
CA GLU A 249 -13.21 -18.09 -4.80
C GLU A 249 -11.89 -18.50 -5.47
N ILE A 250 -11.75 -19.76 -5.87
CA ILE A 250 -10.57 -20.24 -6.59
C ILE A 250 -10.47 -19.59 -7.98
N ALA A 251 -11.57 -19.51 -8.73
CA ALA A 251 -11.58 -18.78 -10.01
C ALA A 251 -11.23 -17.30 -9.83
N LYS A 252 -11.72 -16.66 -8.76
CA LYS A 252 -11.36 -15.28 -8.41
C LYS A 252 -9.84 -15.12 -8.25
N ILE A 253 -9.17 -16.05 -7.56
CA ILE A 253 -7.71 -16.01 -7.39
C ILE A 253 -6.99 -16.20 -8.73
N LEU A 254 -7.46 -17.12 -9.58
CA LEU A 254 -6.90 -17.32 -10.92
C LEU A 254 -6.99 -16.06 -11.79
N MET A 255 -8.10 -15.32 -11.69
CA MET A 255 -8.30 -14.05 -12.41
C MET A 255 -7.33 -12.95 -11.97
N MET A 256 -6.80 -13.02 -10.75
CA MET A 256 -5.87 -12.01 -10.21
C MET A 256 -4.41 -12.27 -10.62
N LEU A 257 -4.10 -13.40 -11.27
CA LEU A 257 -2.74 -13.71 -11.72
C LEU A 257 -2.37 -12.91 -12.98
N PRO A 258 -1.28 -12.11 -12.95
CA PRO A 258 -0.87 -11.31 -14.10
C PRO A 258 -0.34 -12.18 -15.25
N ASP A 259 0.57 -13.11 -14.94
CA ASP A 259 1.31 -13.88 -15.95
C ASP A 259 0.83 -15.34 -16.04
N ARG A 260 -0.10 -15.75 -15.16
CA ARG A 260 -0.72 -17.09 -15.11
C ARG A 260 0.27 -18.27 -15.07
N ASP A 261 1.50 -17.97 -14.68
CA ASP A 261 2.60 -18.92 -14.51
C ASP A 261 2.55 -19.56 -13.12
N PHE A 262 2.93 -20.83 -13.03
CA PHE A 262 3.00 -21.64 -11.81
C PHE A 262 4.40 -22.21 -11.54
N GLU A 263 5.42 -21.82 -12.30
CA GLU A 263 6.81 -22.19 -12.02
C GLU A 263 7.40 -21.34 -10.89
N ARG A 264 8.40 -21.85 -10.16
CA ARG A 264 9.14 -20.99 -9.21
C ARG A 264 9.98 -19.97 -9.99
N PRO A 265 9.98 -18.66 -9.65
CA PRO A 265 9.40 -18.02 -8.45
C PRO A 265 8.11 -17.22 -8.73
N SER A 266 7.24 -17.71 -9.60
CA SER A 266 6.04 -16.99 -10.02
C SER A 266 5.04 -16.74 -8.89
N LEU A 267 4.13 -15.82 -9.16
CA LEU A 267 3.01 -15.54 -8.27
C LEU A 267 2.02 -16.73 -8.20
N GLY A 268 1.75 -17.43 -9.31
CA GLY A 268 0.88 -18.60 -9.27
C GLY A 268 1.47 -19.71 -8.39
N TYR A 269 2.80 -19.91 -8.43
CA TYR A 269 3.48 -20.82 -7.51
C TYR A 269 3.30 -20.38 -6.05
N SER A 270 3.44 -19.07 -5.79
CA SER A 270 3.30 -18.50 -4.45
C SER A 270 1.90 -18.68 -3.85
N LEU A 271 0.87 -18.87 -4.69
CA LEU A 271 -0.52 -19.07 -4.28
C LEU A 271 -0.94 -20.55 -4.23
N MET A 272 -0.01 -21.49 -4.44
CA MET A 272 -0.29 -22.93 -4.39
C MET A 272 -0.98 -23.44 -3.12
N PRO A 273 -0.75 -22.91 -1.89
CA PRO A 273 -1.51 -23.31 -0.72
C PRO A 273 -3.03 -23.11 -0.87
N LEU A 274 -3.46 -22.10 -1.63
CA LEU A 274 -4.88 -21.84 -1.88
C LEU A 274 -5.44 -22.82 -2.91
N PHE A 275 -4.64 -23.15 -3.93
CA PHE A 275 -5.02 -24.07 -4.99
C PHE A 275 -5.03 -25.52 -4.53
N GLY A 276 -4.05 -25.94 -3.73
CA GLY A 276 -3.89 -27.31 -3.23
C GLY A 276 -4.43 -27.53 -1.81
N LYS A 277 -5.33 -26.65 -1.34
CA LYS A 277 -5.75 -26.56 0.07
C LYS A 277 -6.35 -27.85 0.65
N GLY A 278 -6.99 -28.69 -0.16
CA GLY A 278 -7.74 -29.85 0.35
C GLY A 278 -7.99 -30.93 -0.69
N ALA A 279 -8.56 -32.04 -0.23
CA ALA A 279 -8.90 -33.19 -1.08
C ALA A 279 -9.97 -32.88 -2.14
N ASP A 280 -10.74 -31.81 -1.96
CA ASP A 280 -11.78 -31.31 -2.87
C ASP A 280 -11.24 -30.50 -4.05
N THR A 281 -9.96 -30.06 -4.00
CA THR A 281 -9.30 -29.27 -5.05
C THR A 281 -9.56 -29.77 -6.48
N PRO A 282 -9.44 -31.09 -6.81
CA PRO A 282 -9.67 -31.55 -8.18
C PRO A 282 -11.11 -31.36 -8.65
N ALA A 283 -12.08 -31.54 -7.75
CA ALA A 283 -13.48 -31.32 -8.05
C ALA A 283 -13.76 -29.83 -8.30
N ILE A 284 -13.09 -28.94 -7.55
CA ILE A 284 -13.17 -27.50 -7.77
C ILE A 284 -12.66 -27.12 -9.17
N PHE A 285 -11.47 -27.57 -9.56
CA PHE A 285 -10.93 -27.30 -10.90
C PHE A 285 -11.79 -27.88 -12.03
N GLU A 286 -12.38 -29.06 -11.81
CA GLU A 286 -13.30 -29.65 -12.76
C GLU A 286 -14.58 -28.81 -12.94
N VAL A 287 -15.12 -28.24 -11.87
CA VAL A 287 -16.28 -27.33 -11.96
C VAL A 287 -15.92 -26.05 -12.71
N ILE A 288 -14.75 -25.45 -12.43
CA ILE A 288 -14.31 -24.22 -13.10
C ILE A 288 -14.11 -24.48 -14.59
N SER A 289 -13.35 -25.52 -14.96
CA SER A 289 -13.01 -25.81 -16.36
C SER A 289 -14.22 -26.13 -17.26
N LYS A 290 -15.33 -26.60 -16.68
CA LYS A 290 -16.57 -26.92 -17.41
C LYS A 290 -17.64 -25.83 -17.36
N SER A 291 -17.47 -24.79 -16.56
CA SER A 291 -18.51 -23.77 -16.35
C SER A 291 -18.38 -22.62 -17.33
N GLU A 292 -19.43 -22.39 -18.13
CA GLU A 292 -19.52 -21.26 -19.08
C GLU A 292 -19.60 -19.88 -18.42
N VAL A 293 -19.71 -19.82 -17.08
CA VAL A 293 -19.69 -18.56 -16.33
C VAL A 293 -18.28 -17.94 -16.30
N TYR A 294 -17.24 -18.75 -16.46
CA TYR A 294 -15.85 -18.28 -16.49
C TYR A 294 -15.35 -18.13 -17.93
N SER A 295 -14.43 -17.19 -18.13
CA SER A 295 -13.81 -16.97 -19.44
C SER A 295 -13.02 -18.20 -19.88
N ASP A 296 -12.86 -18.36 -21.21
CA ASP A 296 -12.14 -19.49 -21.80
C ASP A 296 -10.77 -19.69 -21.18
N GLU A 297 -10.05 -18.60 -20.90
CA GLU A 297 -8.72 -18.65 -20.31
C GLU A 297 -8.72 -19.15 -18.86
N ILE A 298 -9.71 -18.78 -18.05
CA ILE A 298 -9.82 -19.27 -16.67
C ILE A 298 -10.20 -20.75 -16.66
N ARG A 299 -11.05 -21.18 -17.62
CA ARG A 299 -11.41 -22.59 -17.78
C ARG A 299 -10.22 -23.43 -18.20
N GLU A 300 -9.42 -22.94 -19.16
CA GLU A 300 -8.18 -23.58 -19.62
C GLU A 300 -7.19 -23.72 -18.45
N LEU A 301 -6.93 -22.63 -17.72
CA LEU A 301 -6.02 -22.64 -16.58
C LEU A 301 -6.45 -23.65 -15.49
N ALA A 302 -7.76 -23.71 -15.18
CA ALA A 302 -8.27 -24.71 -14.26
C ALA A 302 -8.14 -26.14 -14.81
N GLY A 303 -8.32 -26.33 -16.11
CA GLY A 303 -8.10 -27.61 -16.81
C GLY A 303 -6.65 -28.08 -16.70
N ASP A 304 -5.70 -27.18 -16.90
CA ASP A 304 -4.26 -27.46 -16.79
C ASP A 304 -3.86 -27.81 -15.36
N LEU A 305 -4.35 -27.06 -14.36
CA LEU A 305 -4.13 -27.38 -12.94
C LEU A 305 -4.74 -28.73 -12.55
N LEU A 306 -5.92 -29.08 -13.09
CA LEU A 306 -6.53 -30.40 -12.89
C LEU A 306 -5.70 -31.52 -13.52
N ALA A 307 -5.20 -31.31 -14.74
CA ALA A 307 -4.33 -32.25 -15.42
C ALA A 307 -3.03 -32.46 -14.64
N TRP A 308 -2.41 -31.38 -14.15
CA TRP A 308 -1.23 -31.44 -13.29
C TRP A 308 -1.50 -32.16 -11.97
N TYR A 309 -2.64 -31.88 -11.32
CA TYR A 309 -3.03 -32.61 -10.11
C TYR A 309 -3.10 -34.12 -10.33
N ARG A 310 -3.66 -34.55 -11.46
CA ARG A 310 -3.78 -35.97 -11.81
C ARG A 310 -2.44 -36.60 -12.17
N SER A 311 -1.53 -35.86 -12.80
CA SER A 311 -0.23 -36.39 -13.21
C SER A 311 0.79 -36.46 -12.07
N ASP A 312 0.73 -35.55 -11.10
CA ASP A 312 1.61 -35.55 -9.92
C ASP A 312 0.85 -35.34 -8.59
N PRO A 313 0.06 -36.34 -8.13
CA PRO A 313 -0.66 -36.22 -6.86
C PRO A 313 0.27 -36.06 -5.64
N HIS A 314 1.54 -36.45 -5.76
CA HIS A 314 2.52 -36.33 -4.67
C HIS A 314 2.88 -34.87 -4.43
N PHE A 315 3.15 -34.09 -5.49
CA PHE A 315 3.37 -32.66 -5.37
C PHE A 315 2.20 -31.96 -4.68
N TRP A 316 0.96 -32.28 -5.05
CA TRP A 316 -0.22 -31.62 -4.49
C TRP A 316 -0.51 -31.98 -3.03
N ARG A 317 -0.08 -33.17 -2.57
CA ARG A 317 -0.17 -33.53 -1.13
C ARG A 317 0.61 -32.60 -0.22
N PHE A 318 1.69 -31.98 -0.72
CA PHE A 318 2.47 -31.00 0.04
C PHE A 318 1.64 -29.76 0.46
N TRP A 319 0.63 -29.40 -0.35
CA TRP A 319 -0.16 -28.19 -0.16
C TRP A 319 -1.43 -28.40 0.68
N ARG A 320 -1.79 -29.64 0.98
CA ARG A 320 -3.00 -29.96 1.75
C ARG A 320 -2.95 -29.39 3.17
N ARG A 321 -4.09 -28.88 3.64
CA ARG A 321 -4.25 -28.27 4.96
C ARG A 321 -5.53 -28.75 5.68
N ASP A 322 -6.22 -29.73 5.10
CA ASP A 322 -7.41 -30.40 5.64
C ASP A 322 -7.09 -31.61 6.53
#